data_AF-A0A4R1EQ37-F1
#
_entry.id   AF-A0A4R1EQ37-F1
#
_cell.length_a   1.000
_cell.length_b   1.000
_cell.length_c   1.000
_cell.angle_alpha   90.00
_cell.angle_beta   90.00
_cell.angle_gamma   90.00
#
_symmetry.space_group_name_H-M   'P 1'
#
loop_
_entity.id
_entity.type
_entity.pdbx_description
1 polymer ?
#
loop_
_entity_poly.entity_id
_entity_poly.type
_entity_poly.pdbx_seq_one_letter_code
_entity_poly.pdbx_strand_id
1 'polypeptide(L)' 'MESNNKKIISNPSNTVDVSQLMNGQNKMILEHKEKPYLLSITRRGKLILTAHQPPPTHSNKDL' A
#
# COMPACT_ATOMS: atom_id res chain seq x y z
N MET A 1 -19.45 25.57 -29.06
CA MET A 1 -18.61 24.37 -28.89
C MET A 1 -18.49 24.14 -27.39
N GLU A 2 -19.39 23.31 -26.85
CA GLU A 2 -19.44 22.97 -25.42
C GLU A 2 -18.21 22.16 -25.01
N SER A 3 -17.38 22.75 -24.15
CA SER A 3 -16.37 22.01 -23.40
C SER A 3 -17.01 21.39 -22.15
N ASN A 4 -17.70 20.28 -22.34
CA ASN A 4 -18.22 19.44 -21.25
C ASN A 4 -17.08 18.63 -20.60
N ASN A 5 -16.16 19.29 -19.90
CA ASN A 5 -15.26 18.57 -18.99
C ASN A 5 -15.96 18.41 -17.64
N LYS A 6 -16.68 17.31 -17.56
CA LYS A 6 -17.35 16.76 -16.38
C LYS A 6 -16.40 16.82 -15.18
N LYS A 7 -16.60 17.82 -14.32
CA LYS A 7 -15.98 17.86 -12.99
C LYS A 7 -16.46 16.62 -12.26
N ILE A 8 -15.63 15.58 -12.18
CA ILE A 8 -15.93 14.39 -11.38
C ILE A 8 -15.88 14.85 -9.93
N ILE A 9 -17.04 15.17 -9.38
CA ILE A 9 -17.25 15.33 -7.95
C ILE A 9 -17.12 13.92 -7.37
N SER A 10 -15.93 13.56 -6.92
CA SER A 10 -15.73 12.43 -6.01
C SER A 10 -15.33 13.01 -4.65
N ASN A 11 -16.01 12.58 -3.59
CA ASN A 11 -15.71 12.98 -2.22
C ASN A 11 -14.21 12.78 -1.91
N PRO A 12 -13.48 13.80 -1.42
CA PRO A 12 -12.02 13.75 -1.33
C PRO A 12 -11.50 13.09 -0.03
N SER A 13 -11.89 11.86 0.31
CA SER A 13 -11.29 11.20 1.50
C SER A 13 -11.05 9.70 1.45
N ASN A 14 -11.61 8.95 0.49
CA ASN A 14 -11.54 7.47 0.50
C ASN A 14 -10.77 6.88 -0.69
N THR A 15 -10.04 7.70 -1.43
CA THR A 15 -9.16 7.26 -2.52
C THR A 15 -7.73 7.63 -2.17
N VAL A 16 -6.79 6.73 -2.48
CA VAL A 16 -5.36 6.93 -2.27
C VAL A 16 -4.62 6.64 -3.57
N ASP A 17 -3.69 7.52 -3.93
CA ASP A 17 -2.73 7.24 -5.01
C ASP A 17 -1.66 6.29 -4.48
N VAL A 18 -1.73 5.05 -4.94
CA VAL A 18 -0.82 3.98 -4.50
C VAL A 18 0.61 4.21 -4.98
N SER A 19 0.82 4.95 -6.07
CA SER A 19 2.17 5.26 -6.57
C SER A 19 2.91 6.19 -5.61
N GLN A 20 2.20 7.17 -5.04
CA GLN A 20 2.70 8.06 -4.00
C GLN A 20 2.90 7.32 -2.69
N LEU A 21 1.91 6.51 -2.29
CA LEU A 21 1.97 5.72 -1.06
C LEU A 21 3.16 4.75 -1.05
N MET A 22 3.45 4.07 -2.15
CA MET A 22 4.53 3.09 -2.27
C MET A 22 5.88 3.71 -2.66
N ASN A 23 5.97 5.02 -2.86
CA ASN A 23 7.19 5.73 -3.25
C ASN A 23 7.93 5.07 -4.44
N GLY A 24 7.18 4.69 -5.47
CA GLY A 24 7.71 4.01 -6.66
C GLY A 24 8.18 2.56 -6.45
N GLN A 25 8.02 2.00 -5.25
CA GLN A 25 8.35 0.61 -4.96
C GLN A 25 7.22 -0.34 -5.36
N ASN A 26 7.57 -1.59 -5.67
CA ASN A 26 6.59 -2.63 -5.98
C ASN A 26 6.09 -3.38 -4.75
N LYS A 27 6.65 -3.11 -3.58
CA LYS A 27 6.30 -3.74 -2.29
C LYS A 27 6.38 -2.70 -1.17
N MET A 28 5.44 -2.74 -0.25
CA MET A 28 5.41 -1.90 0.96
C MET A 28 4.77 -2.69 2.10
N ILE A 29 5.32 -2.57 3.31
CA ILE A 29 4.69 -3.10 4.53
C ILE A 29 3.73 -2.04 5.08
N LEU A 30 2.48 -2.45 5.27
CA LEU A 30 1.45 -1.67 5.94
C LEU A 30 1.33 -2.18 7.38
N GLU A 31 1.57 -1.29 8.34
CA GLU A 31 1.36 -1.57 9.75
C GLU A 31 -0.07 -1.25 10.15
N HIS A 32 -0.80 -2.23 10.69
CA HIS A 32 -2.10 -2.00 11.29
C HIS A 32 -2.16 -2.69 12.65
N LYS A 33 -1.87 -1.90 13.71
CA LYS A 33 -1.64 -2.41 15.07
C LYS A 33 -0.52 -3.45 15.06
N GLU A 34 -0.70 -4.57 15.74
CA GLU A 34 0.27 -5.68 15.81
C GLU A 34 0.26 -6.60 14.57
N LYS A 35 -0.48 -6.24 13.52
CA LYS A 35 -0.62 -7.06 12.30
C LYS A 35 -0.02 -6.31 11.12
N PRO A 36 1.18 -6.70 10.65
CA PRO A 36 1.72 -6.15 9.43
C PRO A 36 1.11 -6.86 8.21
N TYR A 37 0.98 -6.11 7.11
CA TYR A 37 0.49 -6.60 5.83
C TYR A 37 1.47 -6.20 4.73
N LEU A 38 1.62 -7.04 3.71
CA LEU A 38 2.39 -6.72 2.52
C LEU A 38 1.43 -6.25 1.42
N LEU A 39 1.57 -4.99 1.00
CA LEU A 39 1.01 -4.50 -0.25
C LEU A 39 2.04 -4.70 -1.36
N SER A 40 1.65 -5.31 -2.47
CA SER A 40 2.53 -5.52 -3.62
C SER A 40 1.85 -5.28 -4.96
N ILE A 41 2.62 -4.77 -5.93
CA ILE A 41 2.22 -4.61 -7.33
C ILE A 41 2.84 -5.76 -8.13
N THR A 42 1.99 -6.53 -8.82
CA THR A 42 2.41 -7.58 -9.74
C THR A 42 2.98 -6.99 -11.03
N ARG A 43 3.75 -7.77 -11.80
CA ARG A 43 4.26 -7.36 -13.12
C ARG A 43 3.16 -6.89 -14.10
N ARG A 44 1.92 -7.33 -13.92
CA ARG A 44 0.76 -6.94 -14.76
C ARG A 44 -0.06 -5.80 -14.16
N GLY A 45 0.43 -5.13 -13.12
CA GLY A 45 -0.20 -3.94 -12.52
C GLY A 45 -1.32 -4.23 -11.53
N LYS A 46 -1.57 -5.49 -11.15
CA LYS A 46 -2.53 -5.82 -10.07
C LYS A 46 -1.91 -5.58 -8.70
N LEU A 47 -2.71 -5.04 -7.77
CA LEU A 47 -2.37 -4.94 -6.35
C LEU A 47 -2.79 -6.20 -5.59
N ILE A 48 -1.94 -6.66 -4.68
CA ILE A 48 -2.20 -7.77 -3.78
C ILE A 48 -1.86 -7.34 -2.35
N LEU A 49 -2.78 -7.57 -1.42
CA LEU A 49 -2.59 -7.40 0.01
C LEU A 49 -2.54 -8.77 0.68
N THR A 50 -1.46 -9.08 1.39
CA THR A 50 -1.33 -10.33 2.16
C THR A 50 -0.96 -10.03 3.61
N ALA A 51 -1.24 -10.96 4.53
CA ALA A 51 -0.62 -10.90 5.84
C ALA A 51 0.91 -10.94 5.70
N HIS A 52 1.61 -10.22 6.56
CA HIS A 52 3.07 -10.26 6.68
C HIS A 52 3.42 -10.74 8.08
N GLN A 53 4.40 -11.63 8.19
CA GLN A 53 5.02 -12.00 9.45
C GLN A 53 6.48 -11.59 9.35
N PRO A 54 6.94 -10.60 10.14
CA PRO A 54 8.35 -10.30 10.18
C PRO A 54 9.10 -11.53 10.71
N PRO A 55 10.32 -11.79 10.21
CA PRO A 55 11.13 -12.89 10.72
C PRO A 55 11.33 -12.73 12.23
N PRO A 56 11.39 -13.83 12.99
CA PRO A 56 11.67 -13.76 14.42
C PRO A 56 12.99 -13.02 14.62
N THR A 57 12.94 -11.89 15.33
CA THR A 57 14.14 -11.20 15.76
C THR A 57 14.82 -12.10 16.79
N HIS A 58 15.89 -12.79 16.38
CA HIS A 58 16.79 -13.45 17.32
C HIS A 58 17.42 -12.37 18.22
N SER A 59 16.77 -12.11 19.35
CA SER A 59 17.34 -11.32 20.42
C SER A 59 18.37 -12.22 21.08
N ASN A 60 19.67 -11.99 20.83
CA ASN A 60 20.73 -12.60 21.62
C ASN A 60 20.59 -12.07 23.07
N LYS A 61 19.78 -12.74 23.86
CA LYS A 61 19.71 -12.63 25.32
C LYS A 61 20.40 -13.86 25.88
N ASP A 62 21.71 -13.96 25.73
CA ASP A 62 22.57 -14.87 26.51
C ASP A 62 24.03 -14.48 26.21
N LEU A 63 24.56 -13.55 27.01
CA LEU A 63 25.99 -13.30 27.26
C LEU A 63 26.13 -12.53 28.56
#